data_AF-A0A954KX17-F1
#
_entry.id   AF-A0A954KX17-F1
#
_cell.length_a   1.000
_cell.length_b   1.000
_cell.length_c   1.000
_cell.angle_alpha   90.00
_cell.angle_beta   90.00
_cell.angle_gamma   90.00
#
_symmetry.space_group_name_H-M   'P 1'
#
loop_
_entity.id
_entity.type
_entity.pdbx_description
1 polymer ?
#
loop_
_entity_poly.entity_id
_entity_poly.type
_entity_poly.pdbx_seq_one_letter_code
_entity_poly.pdbx_strand_id
1 'polypeptide(L)'
;MEFIHEETDMQGSLPPLHFRPILKEKPWGGRNMAHYLGKALPGVDRFGESWEIAHCGADSSVVSGGSLDGTTLPDLLRQHRDEIFGDHDPGGDEFPLLVKYLDANQWLSVQVHPDDAQSPTGVGKTEAWVVLRAAPESTILAGLKRGVGRKELEAAIAAGNVLDCLNSVPVSAGDCISIPAGTIHAIGPGVVIAEIQQQS
;
A
#
# COMPACT_ATOMS: atom_id res chain seq x y z
N MET A 1 -8.00 -53.16 14.19
CA MET A 1 -6.76 -52.35 14.18
C MET A 1 -7.22 -50.93 13.92
N GLU A 2 -7.66 -50.25 14.99
CA GLU A 2 -8.12 -48.86 14.91
C GLU A 2 -6.89 -47.97 14.80
N PHE A 3 -6.81 -47.22 13.71
CA PHE A 3 -5.91 -46.09 13.63
C PHE A 3 -6.54 -44.97 14.45
N ILE A 4 -6.01 -44.75 15.65
CA ILE A 4 -6.29 -43.57 16.43
C ILE A 4 -5.65 -42.42 15.65
N HIS A 5 -6.47 -41.64 14.96
CA HIS A 5 -6.06 -40.30 14.54
C HIS A 5 -5.89 -39.49 15.82
N GLU A 6 -4.65 -39.35 16.28
CA GLU A 6 -4.29 -38.22 17.14
C GLU A 6 -4.47 -36.95 16.30
N GLU A 7 -5.67 -36.37 16.37
CA GLU A 7 -5.82 -34.94 16.21
C GLU A 7 -4.96 -34.31 17.31
N THR A 8 -3.76 -33.89 16.93
CA THR A 8 -3.00 -32.96 17.74
C THR A 8 -3.82 -31.69 17.77
N ASP A 9 -4.55 -31.50 18.86
CA ASP A 9 -5.28 -30.27 19.16
C ASP A 9 -4.26 -29.13 19.17
N MET A 10 -4.10 -28.42 18.03
CA MET A 10 -3.43 -27.13 18.01
C MET A 10 -4.38 -26.12 18.66
N GLN A 11 -4.53 -26.23 19.97
CA GLN A 11 -5.10 -25.17 20.76
C GLN A 11 -4.15 -23.96 20.67
N GLY A 12 -4.48 -22.99 19.81
CA GLY A 12 -3.89 -21.64 19.86
C GLY A 12 -3.06 -21.18 18.66
N SER A 13 -3.47 -21.44 17.42
CA SER A 13 -2.99 -20.62 16.29
C SER A 13 -4.16 -20.06 15.49
N LEU A 14 -4.20 -18.74 15.32
CA LEU A 14 -5.10 -18.06 14.40
C LEU A 14 -5.10 -18.74 13.01
N PRO A 15 -6.28 -18.98 12.41
CA PRO A 15 -6.37 -19.42 11.03
C PRO A 15 -5.90 -18.30 10.07
N PRO A 16 -5.62 -18.60 8.79
CA PRO A 16 -5.37 -17.55 7.80
C PRO A 16 -6.50 -16.51 7.79
N LEU A 17 -6.14 -15.26 8.03
CA LEU A 17 -7.08 -14.14 8.10
C LEU A 17 -7.26 -13.51 6.72
N HIS A 18 -8.51 -13.42 6.28
CA HIS A 18 -8.90 -12.66 5.10
C HIS A 18 -9.61 -11.38 5.55
N PHE A 19 -9.36 -10.26 4.86
CA PHE A 19 -9.99 -8.98 5.17
C PHE A 19 -10.90 -8.52 4.02
N ARG A 20 -11.98 -7.83 4.37
CA ARG A 20 -12.79 -7.11 3.38
C ARG A 20 -11.97 -5.94 2.84
N PRO A 21 -11.79 -5.79 1.51
CA PRO A 21 -11.05 -4.66 0.97
C PRO A 21 -11.81 -3.36 1.18
N ILE A 22 -11.10 -2.28 1.52
CA ILE A 22 -11.65 -0.93 1.58
C ILE A 22 -11.34 -0.25 0.24
N LEU A 23 -12.36 -0.09 -0.59
CA LEU A 23 -12.23 0.47 -1.93
C LEU A 23 -12.32 2.00 -1.89
N LYS A 24 -11.37 2.68 -2.53
CA LYS A 24 -11.35 4.15 -2.63
C LYS A 24 -11.45 4.59 -4.08
N GLU A 25 -12.46 5.40 -4.36
CA GLU A 25 -12.56 6.11 -5.63
C GLU A 25 -11.47 7.18 -5.74
N LYS A 26 -10.91 7.32 -6.95
CA LYS A 26 -9.90 8.34 -7.25
C LYS A 26 -10.11 8.87 -8.66
N PRO A 27 -9.82 10.16 -8.92
CA PRO A 27 -9.93 10.73 -10.27
C PRO A 27 -9.09 9.99 -11.31
N TRP A 28 -7.91 9.52 -10.90
CA TRP A 28 -6.95 8.75 -11.70
C TRP A 28 -7.19 7.24 -11.67
N GLY A 29 -8.20 6.77 -10.92
CA GLY A 29 -8.53 5.36 -10.79
C GLY A 29 -9.12 4.77 -12.08
N GLY A 30 -9.37 3.48 -12.05
CA GLY A 30 -9.96 2.76 -13.17
C GLY A 30 -10.62 1.46 -12.74
N ARG A 31 -10.53 0.45 -13.60
CA ARG A 31 -11.14 -0.87 -13.40
C ARG A 31 -10.18 -2.01 -13.71
N ASN A 32 -8.87 -1.73 -13.82
CA ASN A 32 -7.87 -2.76 -14.07
C ASN A 32 -7.75 -3.72 -12.89
N MET A 33 -7.97 -3.26 -11.65
CA MET A 33 -8.04 -4.17 -10.48
C MET A 33 -9.16 -5.22 -10.61
N ALA A 34 -10.31 -4.87 -11.18
CA ALA A 34 -11.36 -5.87 -11.44
C ALA A 34 -10.91 -6.88 -12.51
N HIS A 35 -10.30 -6.39 -13.58
CA HIS A 35 -9.91 -7.23 -14.71
C HIS A 35 -8.73 -8.16 -14.40
N TYR A 36 -7.69 -7.65 -13.73
CA TYR A 36 -6.43 -8.37 -13.52
C TYR A 36 -6.30 -9.00 -12.14
N LEU A 37 -6.91 -8.41 -11.12
CA LEU A 37 -6.82 -8.91 -9.73
C LEU A 37 -8.14 -9.55 -9.27
N GLY A 38 -9.17 -9.60 -10.12
CA GLY A 38 -10.47 -10.17 -9.78
C GLY A 38 -11.23 -9.41 -8.69
N LYS A 39 -10.90 -8.13 -8.46
CA LYS A 39 -11.56 -7.32 -7.42
C LYS A 39 -13.03 -7.07 -7.76
N ALA A 40 -13.90 -7.32 -6.79
CA ALA A 40 -15.32 -6.98 -6.88
C ALA A 40 -15.51 -5.46 -6.68
N LEU A 41 -15.43 -4.69 -7.77
CA LEU A 41 -15.65 -3.25 -7.76
C LEU A 41 -17.13 -2.94 -8.02
N PRO A 42 -17.83 -2.20 -7.12
CA PRO A 42 -19.22 -1.87 -7.32
C PRO A 42 -19.41 -0.88 -8.49
N GLY A 43 -20.63 -0.82 -9.01
CA GLY A 43 -21.08 0.20 -9.96
C GLY A 43 -20.20 0.34 -11.22
N VAL A 44 -20.17 1.56 -11.75
CA VAL A 44 -19.38 1.96 -12.93
C VAL A 44 -18.22 2.88 -12.58
N ASP A 45 -18.05 3.19 -11.30
CA ASP A 45 -17.08 4.18 -10.83
C ASP A 45 -15.63 3.73 -11.01
N ARG A 46 -14.73 4.70 -10.85
CA ARG A 46 -13.28 4.52 -11.02
C ARG A 46 -12.61 4.39 -9.66
N PHE A 47 -12.09 3.21 -9.39
CA PHE A 47 -11.39 2.92 -8.14
C PHE A 47 -9.89 3.05 -8.37
N GLY A 48 -9.25 3.88 -7.55
CA GLY A 48 -7.80 4.05 -7.60
C GLY A 48 -7.07 3.20 -6.58
N GLU A 49 -7.71 2.89 -5.44
CA GLU A 49 -7.08 2.13 -4.37
C GLU A 49 -8.01 1.03 -3.86
N SER A 50 -7.41 -0.10 -3.49
CA SER A 50 -8.03 -1.16 -2.69
C SER A 50 -7.13 -1.40 -1.49
N TRP A 51 -7.53 -0.95 -0.30
CA TRP A 51 -6.76 -1.19 0.91
C TRP A 51 -7.08 -2.59 1.42
N GLU A 52 -6.05 -3.41 1.55
CA GLU A 52 -6.14 -4.81 1.94
C GLU A 52 -5.97 -4.97 3.45
N ILE A 53 -5.00 -4.25 4.02
CA ILE A 53 -4.72 -4.22 5.46
C ILE A 53 -4.51 -2.77 5.86
N ALA A 54 -5.38 -2.25 6.73
CA ALA A 54 -5.33 -0.88 7.23
C ALA A 54 -5.74 -0.85 8.71
N HIS A 55 -5.05 -0.03 9.51
CA HIS A 55 -5.41 0.24 10.91
C HIS A 55 -5.58 1.76 11.09
N CYS A 56 -6.55 2.37 10.39
CA CYS A 56 -6.71 3.83 10.35
C CYS A 56 -8.14 4.25 10.71
N GLY A 57 -8.40 4.48 12.01
CA GLY A 57 -9.69 4.99 12.49
C GLY A 57 -10.88 4.23 11.91
N ALA A 58 -11.79 4.96 11.24
CA ALA A 58 -12.98 4.39 10.59
C ALA A 58 -12.66 3.49 9.38
N ASP A 59 -11.48 3.63 8.79
CA ASP A 59 -10.97 2.83 7.67
C ASP A 59 -10.07 1.68 8.14
N SER A 60 -10.42 1.04 9.25
CA SER A 60 -9.71 -0.15 9.73
C SER A 60 -10.25 -1.42 9.06
N SER A 61 -9.35 -2.31 8.64
CA SER A 61 -9.71 -3.57 7.99
C SER A 61 -10.57 -4.44 8.89
N VAL A 62 -11.50 -5.18 8.29
CA VAL A 62 -12.43 -6.07 8.98
C VAL A 62 -12.30 -7.47 8.43
N VAL A 63 -12.15 -8.46 9.32
CA VAL A 63 -12.04 -9.87 8.94
C VAL A 63 -13.29 -10.33 8.20
N SER A 64 -13.07 -11.10 7.13
CA SER A 64 -14.09 -11.67 6.27
C SER A 64 -14.10 -13.19 6.39
N GLY A 65 -15.21 -13.74 6.89
CA GLY A 65 -15.46 -15.17 7.04
C GLY A 65 -14.81 -15.79 8.29
N GLY A 66 -15.10 -17.08 8.49
CA GLY A 66 -14.61 -17.83 9.65
C GLY A 66 -15.25 -17.41 10.98
N SER A 67 -14.64 -17.83 12.09
CA SER A 67 -15.12 -17.54 13.45
C SER A 67 -14.91 -16.10 13.92
N LEU A 68 -14.00 -15.37 13.25
CA LEU A 68 -13.66 -13.98 13.55
C LEU A 68 -14.33 -13.00 12.58
N ASP A 69 -15.31 -13.44 11.79
CA ASP A 69 -16.00 -12.60 10.81
C ASP A 69 -16.58 -11.34 11.45
N GLY A 70 -16.28 -10.18 10.85
CA GLY A 70 -16.75 -8.88 11.35
C GLY A 70 -15.88 -8.26 12.45
N THR A 71 -14.86 -8.96 12.96
CA THR A 71 -13.89 -8.38 13.90
C THR A 71 -12.98 -7.38 13.18
N THR A 72 -12.77 -6.21 13.77
CA THR A 72 -11.89 -5.17 13.22
C THR A 72 -10.41 -5.48 13.51
N LEU A 73 -9.48 -4.99 12.70
CA LEU A 73 -8.04 -5.15 12.95
C LEU A 73 -7.59 -4.59 14.32
N PRO A 74 -8.08 -3.42 14.79
CA PRO A 74 -7.83 -2.97 16.16
C PRO A 74 -8.32 -3.95 17.23
N ASP A 75 -9.51 -4.54 17.07
CA ASP A 75 -10.04 -5.53 18.03
C ASP A 75 -9.23 -6.83 17.99
N LEU A 76 -8.84 -7.28 16.79
CA LEU A 76 -7.96 -8.43 16.61
C LEU A 76 -6.62 -8.23 17.33
N LEU A 77 -5.97 -7.07 17.16
CA LEU A 77 -4.71 -6.80 17.84
C LEU A 77 -4.87 -6.73 19.36
N ARG A 78 -6.03 -6.31 19.88
CA ARG A 78 -6.31 -6.35 21.33
C ARG A 78 -6.50 -7.77 21.88
N GLN A 79 -6.95 -8.70 21.05
CA GLN A 79 -7.31 -10.07 21.47
C GLN A 79 -6.22 -11.10 21.16
N HIS A 80 -5.50 -10.93 20.06
CA HIS A 80 -4.60 -11.91 19.47
C HIS A 80 -3.23 -11.31 19.08
N ARG A 81 -2.77 -10.29 19.84
CA ARG A 81 -1.51 -9.57 19.55
C ARG A 81 -0.33 -10.52 19.30
N ASP A 82 -0.10 -11.42 20.26
CA ASP A 82 1.08 -12.28 20.27
C ASP A 82 1.01 -13.32 19.12
N GLU A 83 -0.18 -13.78 18.77
CA GLU A 83 -0.39 -14.68 17.62
C GLU A 83 -0.16 -13.97 16.27
N ILE A 84 -0.47 -12.68 16.18
CA ILE A 84 -0.34 -11.87 14.95
C ILE A 84 1.11 -11.42 14.73
N PHE A 85 1.79 -10.95 15.77
CA PHE A 85 3.16 -10.44 15.65
C PHE A 85 4.23 -11.50 15.90
N GLY A 86 3.90 -12.60 16.58
CA GLY A 86 4.90 -13.57 17.03
C GLY A 86 5.96 -12.89 17.89
N ASP A 87 7.24 -13.16 17.60
CA ASP A 87 8.38 -12.59 18.33
C ASP A 87 8.70 -11.13 17.94
N HIS A 88 7.97 -10.54 16.98
CA HIS A 88 8.21 -9.16 16.55
C HIS A 88 7.55 -8.16 17.49
N ASP A 89 8.31 -7.19 17.99
CA ASP A 89 7.74 -6.02 18.66
C ASP A 89 7.45 -4.92 17.61
N PRO A 90 6.17 -4.59 17.33
CA PRO A 90 5.82 -3.54 16.38
C PRO A 90 6.08 -2.12 16.94
N GLY A 91 6.51 -1.97 18.20
CA GLY A 91 6.82 -0.67 18.80
C GLY A 91 5.60 0.18 19.19
N GLY A 92 4.40 -0.42 19.19
CA GLY A 92 3.15 0.25 19.55
C GLY A 92 1.92 -0.66 19.47
N ASP A 93 0.73 -0.10 19.72
CA ASP A 93 -0.54 -0.84 19.69
C ASP A 93 -1.18 -0.91 18.30
N GLU A 94 -0.67 -0.13 17.36
CA GLU A 94 -1.15 -0.07 15.98
C GLU A 94 -0.49 -1.12 15.09
N PHE A 95 -1.17 -1.50 14.00
CA PHE A 95 -0.55 -2.33 12.98
C PHE A 95 0.42 -1.45 12.17
N PRO A 96 1.69 -1.83 11.99
CA PRO A 96 2.72 -0.90 11.52
C PRO A 96 2.65 -0.56 10.03
N LEU A 97 1.83 -1.27 9.25
CA LEU A 97 1.81 -1.18 7.79
C LEU A 97 0.40 -0.90 7.23
N LEU A 98 0.35 -0.14 6.13
CA LEU A 98 -0.78 -0.10 5.21
C LEU A 98 -0.41 -0.90 3.95
N VAL A 99 -1.26 -1.87 3.59
CA VAL A 99 -1.11 -2.69 2.38
C VAL A 99 -2.27 -2.38 1.44
N LYS A 100 -1.97 -2.00 0.21
CA LYS A 100 -2.98 -1.61 -0.78
C LYS A 100 -2.59 -1.99 -2.21
N TYR A 101 -3.59 -2.10 -3.07
CA TYR A 101 -3.39 -2.07 -4.51
C TYR A 101 -3.72 -0.68 -5.05
N LEU A 102 -2.91 -0.19 -6.01
CA LEU A 102 -3.16 1.05 -6.74
C LEU A 102 -3.39 0.76 -8.22
N ASP A 103 -4.34 1.47 -8.83
CA ASP A 103 -4.68 1.41 -10.26
C ASP A 103 -4.54 2.79 -10.92
N ALA A 104 -3.33 3.11 -11.38
CA ALA A 104 -3.03 4.37 -12.01
C ALA A 104 -3.44 4.35 -13.49
N ASN A 105 -4.56 5.01 -13.84
CA ASN A 105 -5.00 5.19 -15.23
C ASN A 105 -4.66 6.59 -15.76
N GLN A 106 -4.22 7.47 -14.87
CA GLN A 106 -3.65 8.79 -15.15
C GLN A 106 -2.46 9.01 -14.23
N TRP A 107 -1.68 10.05 -14.48
CA TRP A 107 -0.64 10.48 -13.55
C TRP A 107 -1.25 10.79 -12.18
N LEU A 108 -0.66 10.19 -11.15
CA LEU A 108 -0.86 10.66 -9.78
C LEU A 108 -0.10 11.98 -9.59
N SER A 109 -0.44 12.71 -8.52
CA SER A 109 0.31 13.90 -8.15
C SER A 109 1.77 13.56 -7.86
N VAL A 110 2.66 14.51 -8.14
CA VAL A 110 4.05 14.48 -7.64
C VAL A 110 4.02 14.75 -6.14
N GLN A 111 4.64 13.87 -5.39
CA GLN A 111 4.59 13.85 -3.92
C GLN A 111 5.98 13.62 -3.33
N VAL A 112 6.15 14.03 -2.08
CA VAL A 112 7.26 13.63 -1.23
C VAL A 112 6.69 13.33 0.15
N HIS A 113 7.16 12.25 0.76
CA HIS A 113 6.69 11.81 2.07
C HIS A 113 7.71 12.17 3.16
N PRO A 114 7.26 12.60 4.35
CA PRO A 114 8.15 12.90 5.45
C PRO A 114 8.78 11.62 6.01
N ASP A 115 9.98 11.73 6.58
CA ASP A 115 10.54 10.72 7.47
C ASP A 115 9.93 10.82 8.88
N ASP A 116 10.29 9.90 9.78
CA ASP A 116 9.79 9.86 11.16
C ASP A 116 10.07 11.18 11.91
N ALA A 117 11.22 11.82 11.65
CA ALA A 117 11.62 13.06 12.32
C ALA A 117 10.83 14.29 11.82
N GLN A 118 10.34 14.24 10.58
CA GLN A 118 9.55 15.29 9.95
C GLN A 118 8.04 15.07 10.09
N SER A 119 7.60 13.85 10.44
CA SER A 119 6.19 13.50 10.55
C SER A 119 5.54 14.09 11.81
N PRO A 120 4.38 14.75 11.72
CA PRO A 120 3.64 15.23 12.89
C PRO A 120 3.20 14.13 13.86
N THR A 121 3.06 12.89 13.36
CA THR A 121 2.66 11.72 14.16
C THR A 121 3.87 10.96 14.72
N GLY A 122 5.09 11.33 14.32
CA GLY A 122 6.32 10.58 14.60
C GLY A 122 6.51 9.33 13.75
N VAL A 123 5.56 9.03 12.83
CA VAL A 123 5.64 7.91 11.89
C VAL A 123 5.74 8.48 10.47
N GLY A 124 6.89 8.27 9.83
CA GLY A 124 7.15 8.64 8.45
C GLY A 124 6.43 7.72 7.46
N LYS A 125 6.68 7.95 6.17
CA LYS A 125 6.04 7.18 5.10
C LYS A 125 7.05 6.74 4.05
N THR A 126 7.80 5.69 4.41
CA THR A 126 8.56 4.87 3.47
C THR A 126 7.65 3.81 2.86
N GLU A 127 7.86 3.53 1.57
CA GLU A 127 7.05 2.61 0.80
C GLU A 127 7.90 1.60 0.02
N ALA A 128 7.29 0.47 -0.30
CA ALA A 128 7.78 -0.52 -1.23
C ALA A 128 6.64 -0.87 -2.20
N TRP A 129 6.93 -0.81 -3.49
CA TRP A 129 5.99 -1.12 -4.56
C TRP A 129 6.41 -2.39 -5.27
N VAL A 130 5.44 -3.27 -5.53
CA VAL A 130 5.57 -4.39 -6.46
C VAL A 130 4.68 -4.10 -7.66
N VAL A 131 5.27 -3.99 -8.84
CA VAL A 131 4.53 -3.74 -10.08
C VAL A 131 3.83 -5.04 -10.50
N LEU A 132 2.50 -5.07 -10.36
CA LEU A 132 1.68 -6.22 -10.75
C LEU A 132 1.38 -6.19 -12.25
N ARG A 133 1.23 -4.98 -12.80
CA ARG A 133 1.01 -4.76 -14.22
C ARG A 133 1.58 -3.41 -14.63
N ALA A 134 2.14 -3.39 -15.83
CA ALA A 134 2.53 -2.18 -16.55
C ALA A 134 2.01 -2.30 -18.00
N ALA A 135 1.45 -1.21 -18.54
CA ALA A 135 1.18 -1.12 -19.96
C ALA A 135 2.50 -0.86 -20.73
N PRO A 136 2.55 -1.06 -22.05
CA PRO A 136 3.71 -0.64 -22.85
C PRO A 136 4.03 0.84 -22.58
N GLU A 137 5.32 1.15 -22.45
CA GLU A 137 5.83 2.50 -22.15
C GLU A 137 5.38 3.09 -20.80
N SER A 138 4.81 2.30 -19.88
CA SER A 138 4.51 2.75 -18.52
C SER A 138 5.80 3.09 -17.77
N THR A 139 5.78 4.24 -17.11
CA THR A 139 6.89 4.72 -16.27
C THR A 139 6.38 5.18 -14.92
N ILE A 140 7.31 5.28 -13.96
CA ILE A 140 7.13 6.05 -12.73
C ILE A 140 8.11 7.22 -12.72
N LEU A 141 7.85 8.21 -11.89
CA LEU A 141 8.81 9.24 -11.53
C LEU A 141 9.37 8.91 -10.15
N ALA A 142 10.70 8.88 -10.01
CA ALA A 142 11.34 8.60 -8.72
C ALA A 142 12.70 9.30 -8.60
N GLY A 143 12.82 10.17 -7.60
CA GLY A 143 14.02 10.93 -7.30
C GLY A 143 14.30 12.07 -8.30
N LEU A 144 15.20 12.95 -7.89
CA LEU A 144 15.66 14.07 -8.70
C LEU A 144 16.74 13.62 -9.70
N LYS A 145 16.79 14.25 -10.87
CA LYS A 145 17.89 14.14 -11.80
C LYS A 145 19.17 14.65 -11.15
N ARG A 146 20.30 14.04 -11.50
CA ARG A 146 21.63 14.44 -10.99
C ARG A 146 21.88 15.93 -11.24
N GLY A 147 22.26 16.65 -10.19
CA GLY A 147 22.60 18.07 -10.24
C GLY A 147 21.42 19.01 -9.97
N VAL A 148 20.19 18.50 -9.84
CA VAL A 148 19.06 19.32 -9.36
C VAL A 148 19.20 19.55 -7.86
N GLY A 149 19.49 20.79 -7.46
CA GLY A 149 19.48 21.23 -6.08
C GLY A 149 18.18 21.94 -5.71
N ARG A 150 18.15 22.47 -4.47
CA ARG A 150 16.99 23.21 -3.94
C ARG A 150 16.57 24.37 -4.83
N LYS A 151 17.52 25.21 -5.28
CA LYS A 151 17.22 26.41 -6.07
C LYS A 151 16.62 26.06 -7.43
N GLU A 152 17.16 25.04 -8.08
CA GLU A 152 16.67 24.56 -9.38
C GLU A 152 15.26 23.97 -9.23
N LEU A 153 15.03 23.19 -8.16
CA LEU A 153 13.71 22.62 -7.89
C LEU A 153 12.66 23.70 -7.56
N GLU A 154 13.00 24.68 -6.72
CA GLU A 154 12.12 25.81 -6.37
C GLU A 154 11.74 26.62 -7.62
N ALA A 155 12.71 26.91 -8.49
CA ALA A 155 12.47 27.59 -9.76
C ALA A 155 11.56 26.77 -10.69
N ALA A 156 11.78 25.46 -10.78
CA ALA A 156 10.98 24.59 -11.63
C ALA A 156 9.53 24.43 -11.13
N ILE A 157 9.32 24.38 -9.82
CA ILE A 157 7.99 24.39 -9.21
C ILE A 157 7.28 25.71 -9.54
N ALA A 158 7.94 26.86 -9.33
CA ALA A 158 7.35 28.16 -9.62
C ALA A 158 7.01 28.36 -11.11
N ALA A 159 7.78 27.74 -12.01
CA ALA A 159 7.54 27.76 -13.45
C ALA A 159 6.56 26.69 -13.95
N GLY A 160 6.11 25.76 -13.09
CA GLY A 160 5.19 24.68 -13.46
C GLY A 160 5.82 23.55 -14.27
N ASN A 161 7.14 23.39 -14.25
CA ASN A 161 7.88 22.36 -15.01
C ASN A 161 8.68 21.42 -14.11
N VAL A 162 8.21 21.17 -12.88
CA VAL A 162 8.85 20.26 -11.90
C VAL A 162 9.15 18.87 -12.46
N LEU A 163 8.39 18.38 -13.44
CA LEU A 163 8.61 17.08 -14.07
C LEU A 163 9.97 17.00 -14.78
N ASP A 164 10.50 18.13 -15.27
CA ASP A 164 11.81 18.20 -15.91
C ASP A 164 12.95 17.87 -14.92
N CYS A 165 12.69 18.01 -13.62
CA CYS A 165 13.65 17.70 -12.56
C CYS A 165 13.66 16.24 -12.13
N LEU A 166 12.71 15.42 -12.56
CA LEU A 166 12.49 14.07 -12.03
C LEU A 166 13.05 12.97 -12.95
N ASN A 167 13.58 11.89 -12.38
CA ASN A 167 13.93 10.72 -13.18
C ASN A 167 12.65 10.00 -13.58
N SER A 168 12.48 9.73 -14.88
CA SER A 168 11.47 8.83 -15.41
C SER A 168 12.07 7.43 -15.52
N VAL A 169 11.45 6.46 -14.87
CA VAL A 169 11.93 5.08 -14.78
C VAL A 169 10.89 4.18 -15.44
N PRO A 170 11.23 3.48 -16.55
CA PRO A 170 10.34 2.48 -17.13
C PRO A 170 10.16 1.32 -16.17
N VAL A 171 8.95 0.76 -16.13
CA VAL A 171 8.60 -0.34 -15.23
C VAL A 171 7.92 -1.49 -15.96
N SER A 172 8.12 -2.69 -15.45
CA SER A 172 7.53 -3.94 -15.94
C SER A 172 6.92 -4.74 -14.79
N ALA A 173 6.00 -5.64 -15.12
CA ALA A 173 5.44 -6.54 -14.12
C ALA A 173 6.53 -7.39 -13.45
N GLY A 174 6.51 -7.46 -12.13
CA GLY A 174 7.52 -8.12 -11.30
C GLY A 174 8.60 -7.18 -10.75
N ASP A 175 8.68 -5.93 -11.21
CA ASP A 175 9.62 -4.96 -10.64
C ASP A 175 9.27 -4.63 -9.18
N CYS A 176 10.30 -4.58 -8.33
CA CYS A 176 10.20 -4.15 -6.94
C CYS A 176 10.94 -2.83 -6.75
N ILE A 177 10.23 -1.82 -6.23
CA ILE A 177 10.70 -0.44 -6.17
C ILE A 177 10.61 0.03 -4.73
N SER A 178 11.74 0.44 -4.15
CA SER A 178 11.76 1.08 -2.83
C SER A 178 11.62 2.59 -3.01
N ILE A 179 10.72 3.19 -2.25
CA ILE A 179 10.53 4.64 -2.15
C ILE A 179 10.78 5.04 -0.69
N PRO A 180 12.04 5.30 -0.31
CA PRO A 180 12.36 5.84 1.00
C PRO A 180 11.67 7.18 1.23
N ALA A 181 11.29 7.47 2.48
CA ALA A 181 10.85 8.80 2.87
C ALA A 181 11.84 9.89 2.40
N GLY A 182 11.31 11.04 1.99
CA GLY A 182 12.07 12.13 1.37
C GLY A 182 12.28 11.97 -0.15
N THR A 183 11.92 10.83 -0.75
CA THR A 183 11.99 10.64 -2.20
C THR A 183 10.82 11.33 -2.88
N ILE A 184 11.11 12.26 -3.79
CA ILE A 184 10.08 12.83 -4.67
C ILE A 184 9.67 11.80 -5.73
N HIS A 185 8.37 11.55 -5.90
CA HIS A 185 7.90 10.48 -6.79
C HIS A 185 6.48 10.72 -7.31
N ALA A 186 6.10 9.96 -8.34
CA ALA A 186 4.73 9.84 -8.85
C ALA A 186 4.56 8.53 -9.63
N ILE A 187 3.37 7.95 -9.60
CA ILE A 187 3.03 6.76 -10.41
C ILE A 187 2.40 7.22 -11.73
N GLY A 188 2.92 6.69 -12.84
CA GLY A 188 2.41 6.98 -14.17
C GLY A 188 1.23 6.09 -14.59
N PRO A 189 0.54 6.46 -15.68
CA PRO A 189 -0.61 5.72 -16.18
C PRO A 189 -0.25 4.31 -16.69
N GLY A 190 -1.23 3.42 -16.61
CA GLY A 190 -1.12 2.02 -17.04
C GLY A 190 -0.42 1.12 -16.01
N VAL A 191 -0.13 1.63 -14.82
CA VAL A 191 0.56 0.89 -13.75
C VAL A 191 -0.43 0.43 -12.69
N VAL A 192 -0.39 -0.87 -12.37
CA VAL A 192 -1.05 -1.45 -11.21
C VAL A 192 0.01 -1.99 -10.28
N ILE A 193 0.02 -1.55 -9.02
CA ILE A 193 1.01 -1.97 -8.01
C ILE A 193 0.32 -2.55 -6.78
N ALA A 194 1.04 -3.43 -6.08
CA ALA A 194 0.89 -3.60 -4.64
C ALA A 194 1.83 -2.61 -3.94
N GLU A 195 1.30 -1.77 -3.07
CA GLU A 195 2.06 -0.85 -2.24
C GLU A 195 1.98 -1.29 -0.78
N ILE A 196 3.15 -1.42 -0.17
CA ILE A 196 3.33 -1.68 1.25
C ILE A 196 4.04 -0.44 1.80
N GLN A 197 3.41 0.25 2.73
CA GLN A 197 3.93 1.47 3.32
C GLN A 197 3.79 1.44 4.84
N GLN A 198 4.55 2.29 5.53
CA GLN A 198 4.29 2.59 6.94
C GLN A 198 2.85 3.10 7.15
N GLN A 199 2.30 2.83 8.32
CA GLN A 199 0.99 3.30 8.74
C GLN A 199 1.05 4.78 9.15
N SER A 200 0.90 5.69 8.19
CA SER A 200 1.01 7.16 8.35
C SER A 200 -0.21 7.93 7.87
#